data_AF-A0AA47EHU1-F1
#
_entry.id   AF-A0AA47EHU1-F1
#
_cell.length_a   1.000
_cell.length_b   1.000
_cell.length_c   1.000
_cell.angle_alpha   90.00
_cell.angle_beta   90.00
_cell.angle_gamma   90.00
#
_symmetry.space_group_name_H-M   'P 1'
#
loop_
_entity.id
_entity.type
_entity.pdbx_description
1 polymer ?
#
loop_
_entity_poly.entity_id
_entity_poly.type
_entity_poly.pdbx_seq_one_letter_code
_entity_poly.pdbx_strand_id
1 'polypeptide(L)' 'MLNNIPKFIYDLCGEKVEVMDYSKVFFENKNEEGYVLHVEQHDRVTSINEFELERREDKYYCTRKLFS' A
#
# COMPACT_ATOMS: atom_id res chain seq x y z
N MET A 1 2.88 -1.68 -11.48
CA MET A 1 2.70 -0.24 -11.19
C MET A 1 1.22 0.06 -11.02
N LEU A 2 0.84 0.73 -9.94
CA LEU A 2 -0.51 1.22 -9.68
C LEU A 2 -0.92 2.19 -10.78
N ASN A 3 -1.99 1.87 -11.51
CA ASN A 3 -2.56 2.77 -12.52
C ASN A 3 -3.25 3.98 -11.89
N ASN A 4 -3.81 3.79 -10.69
CA ASN A 4 -4.41 4.83 -9.85
C ASN A 4 -4.14 4.48 -8.38
N ILE A 5 -3.87 5.48 -7.55
CA ILE A 5 -3.68 5.29 -6.12
C ILE A 5 -5.04 4.99 -5.48
N PRO A 6 -5.23 3.82 -4.85
CA PRO A 6 -6.50 3.49 -4.23
C PRO A 6 -6.70 4.32 -2.95
N LYS A 7 -7.93 4.75 -2.67
CA LYS A 7 -8.26 5.38 -1.38
C LYS A 7 -8.14 4.39 -0.21
N PHE A 8 -8.38 3.11 -0.49
CA PHE A 8 -8.34 2.05 0.51
C PHE A 8 -7.59 0.84 -0.01
N ILE A 9 -6.84 0.21 0.89
CA ILE A 9 -6.25 -1.10 0.69
C ILE A 9 -6.71 -2.02 1.82
N TYR A 10 -6.30 -3.27 1.76
CA TYR A 10 -6.57 -4.28 2.77
C TYR A 10 -5.25 -4.87 3.26
N ASP A 11 -5.13 -5.17 4.54
CA ASP A 11 -3.98 -5.90 5.05
C ASP A 11 -4.09 -7.40 4.76
N LEU A 12 -3.10 -8.19 5.21
CA LEU A 12 -3.09 -9.65 5.03
C LEU A 12 -4.29 -10.36 5.71
N CYS A 13 -4.85 -9.77 6.76
CA CYS A 13 -6.03 -10.29 7.48
C CYS A 13 -7.35 -9.90 6.80
N GLY A 14 -7.31 -9.03 5.78
CA GLY A 14 -8.50 -8.49 5.12
C GLY A 14 -9.08 -7.26 5.82
N GLU A 15 -8.35 -6.68 6.78
CA GLU A 15 -8.74 -5.46 7.46
C GLU A 15 -8.51 -4.25 6.54
N LYS A 16 -9.48 -3.34 6.53
CA LYS A 16 -9.45 -2.17 5.67
C LYS A 16 -8.53 -1.10 6.24
N VAL A 17 -7.70 -0.51 5.38
CA VAL A 17 -6.75 0.56 5.72
C VAL A 17 -6.92 1.73 4.76
N GLU A 18 -6.91 2.96 5.26
CA GLU A 18 -7.03 4.17 4.44
C GLU A 18 -5.66 4.63 3.95
N VAL A 19 -5.58 5.02 2.67
CA VAL A 19 -4.39 5.67 2.11
C VAL A 19 -4.57 7.17 2.30
N MET A 20 -3.72 7.74 3.15
CA MET A 20 -3.78 9.15 3.54
C MET A 20 -2.96 10.03 2.61
N ASP A 21 -1.82 9.53 2.17
CA ASP A 21 -0.90 10.25 1.28
C ASP A 21 -0.06 9.25 0.47
N TYR A 22 0.60 9.73 -0.57
CA TYR A 22 1.50 8.92 -1.38
C TYR A 22 2.63 9.76 -1.97
N SER A 23 3.79 9.10 -2.12
CA SER A 23 4.96 9.70 -2.76
C SER A 23 5.47 8.79 -3.86
N LYS A 24 5.80 9.36 -5.02
CA LYS A 24 6.47 8.65 -6.10
C LYS A 24 7.97 8.64 -5.83
N VAL A 25 8.60 7.47 -5.81
CA VAL A 25 10.03 7.29 -5.52
C VAL A 25 10.65 6.25 -6.45
N PHE A 26 11.96 6.34 -6.66
CA PHE A 26 12.73 5.34 -7.40
C PHE A 26 13.22 4.25 -6.44
N PHE A 27 12.88 2.99 -6.71
CA PHE A 27 13.25 1.84 -5.90
C PHE A 27 14.51 1.18 -6.47
N GLU A 28 15.68 1.51 -5.93
CA GLU A 28 16.97 1.01 -6.42
C GLU A 28 17.05 -0.52 -6.49
N ASN A 29 16.45 -1.23 -5.52
CA ASN A 29 16.42 -2.69 -5.48
C ASN A 29 15.56 -3.33 -6.59
N LYS A 30 14.62 -2.58 -7.17
CA LYS A 30 13.78 -3.00 -8.30
C LYS A 30 14.22 -2.37 -9.61
N ASN A 31 15.08 -1.35 -9.55
CA ASN A 31 15.49 -0.53 -10.68
C ASN A 31 14.28 0.06 -11.44
N GLU A 32 13.23 0.45 -10.71
CA GLU A 32 12.00 1.02 -11.28
C GLU A 32 11.42 2.10 -10.36
N GLU A 33 10.64 3.02 -10.94
CA GLU A 33 9.85 3.99 -10.18
C GLU A 33 8.58 3.34 -9.64
N GLY A 34 8.16 3.75 -8.45
CA GLY A 34 6.85 3.36 -7.93
C GLY A 34 6.34 4.29 -6.85
N TYR A 35 5.31 3.86 -6.14
CA TYR A 35 4.68 4.61 -5.06
C TYR A 35 4.97 4.02 -3.69
N VAL A 36 5.26 4.92 -2.74
CA VAL A 36 5.12 4.66 -1.30
C VAL A 36 3.78 5.24 -0.87
N LEU A 37 2.94 4.43 -0.25
CA LEU A 37 1.66 4.82 0.30
C LEU A 37 1.80 5.00 1.81
N HIS A 38 1.36 6.14 2.32
CA HIS A 38 1.18 6.39 3.74
C HIS A 38 -0.25 6.00 4.11
N VAL A 39 -0.37 5.05 5.03
CA VAL A 39 -1.63 4.40 5.33
C VAL A 39 -1.95 4.45 6.82
N GLU A 40 -3.23 4.61 7.14
CA GLU A 40 -3.71 4.79 8.49
C GLU A 40 -4.78 3.75 8.87
N GLN A 41 -4.67 3.24 10.10
CA GLN A 41 -5.71 2.44 10.74
C GLN A 41 -5.70 2.69 12.26
N HIS A 42 -6.86 2.96 12.85
CA HIS A 42 -7.01 3.17 14.30
C HIS A 42 -5.98 4.16 14.89
N ASP A 43 -5.86 5.35 14.30
CA ASP A 43 -4.92 6.42 14.70
C ASP A 43 -3.42 6.03 14.62
N ARG A 44 -3.09 4.92 13.94
CA ARG A 44 -1.72 4.50 13.66
C ARG A 44 -1.42 4.67 12.18
N VAL A 45 -0.27 5.30 11.88
CA VAL A 45 0.21 5.52 10.52
C VAL A 45 1.41 4.63 10.24
N THR A 46 1.45 4.04 9.05
CA THR A 46 2.61 3.32 8.53
C THR A 46 2.78 3.59 7.03
N SER A 47 3.86 3.09 6.45
CA SER A 47 4.14 3.22 5.02
C SER A 47 4.34 1.86 4.37
N ILE A 48 3.84 1.72 3.15
CA ILE A 48 4.08 0.53 2.32
C ILE A 48 4.52 0.95 0.93
N ASN A 49 5.28 0.10 0.26
CA ASN A 49 5.57 0.28 -1.15
C ASN A 49 4.50 -0.43 -2.00
N GLU A 50 4.27 0.06 -3.22
CA GLU A 50 3.27 -0.55 -4.11
C GLU A 50 3.62 -1.99 -4.52
N PHE A 51 4.89 -2.40 -4.44
CA PHE A 51 5.34 -3.76 -4.75
C PHE A 51 5.02 -4.74 -3.63
N GLU A 52 4.58 -4.26 -2.46
CA GLU A 52 4.02 -5.05 -1.38
C GLU A 52 2.51 -5.29 -1.57
N LEU A 53 1.90 -4.74 -2.63
CA LEU A 53 0.49 -4.91 -2.94
C LEU A 53 0.26 -5.99 -4.00
N GLU A 54 -0.73 -6.83 -3.73
CA GLU A 54 -1.32 -7.76 -4.69
C GLU A 54 -2.71 -7.29 -5.07
N ARG A 55 -3.00 -7.22 -6.37
CA ARG A 55 -4.36 -7.00 -6.85
C ARG A 55 -5.13 -8.32 -6.82
N ARG A 56 -6.23 -8.35 -6.07
CA ARG A 56 -7.19 -9.47 -6.05
C ARG A 56 -8.55 -8.90 -6.44
N GLU A 57 -9.06 -9.32 -7.60
CA GLU A 57 -10.23 -8.72 -8.26
C GLU A 57 -10.02 -7.20 -8.46
N ASP A 58 -10.81 -6.36 -7.77
CA ASP A 58 -10.74 -4.90 -7.83
C ASP A 58 -10.22 -4.26 -6.54
N LYS A 59 -9.56 -5.05 -5.69
CA LYS A 59 -8.99 -4.60 -4.41
C LYS A 59 -7.48 -4.84 -4.37
N TYR A 60 -6.79 -3.99 -3.60
CA TYR A 60 -5.37 -4.14 -3.32
C TYR A 60 -5.17 -4.67 -1.91
N TYR A 61 -4.44 -5.77 -1.79
CA TYR A 61 -4.10 -6.42 -0.53
C TYR A 61 -2.61 -6.30 -0.29
N CYS A 62 -2.21 -5.92 0.93
CA CYS A 62 -0.83 -5.99 1.33
C CYS A 62 -0.44 -7.45 1.59
N THR A 63 0.76 -7.81 1.15
CA THR A 63 1.35 -9.14 1.35
C THR A 63 1.77 -9.42 2.80
N ARG A 64 1.71 -8.40 3.67
CA ARG A 64 2.00 -8.50 5.11
C ARG A 64 0.91 -7.86 5.96
N LYS A 65 0.88 -8.26 7.24
CA LYS A 65 0.08 -7.59 8.27
C LYS A 65 0.68 -6.21 8.56
N LEU A 66 -0.15 -5.17 8.59
CA LEU A 66 0.30 -3.77 8.72
C LEU A 66 0.29 -3.28 10.17
N PHE A 67 -0.72 -3.70 10.92
CA PHE A 67 -0.92 -3.28 12.30
C PHE A 67 -1.16 -4.52 13.16
N SER A 68 -0.49 -4.58 14.31
CA SER A 68 -0.62 -5.65 15.32
C SER A 68 -1.15 -5.12 16.63
#